data_AF-A0A6A7FYQ1-F1
#
_entry.id   AF-A0A6A7FYQ1-F1
#
_cell.length_a   1.000
_cell.length_b   1.000
_cell.length_c   1.000
_cell.angle_alpha   90.00
_cell.angle_beta   90.00
_cell.angle_gamma   90.00
#
_symmetry.space_group_name_H-M   'P 1'
#
loop_
_entity.id
_entity.type
_entity.pdbx_description
1 polymer ?
#
loop_
_entity_poly.entity_id
_entity_poly.type
_entity_poly.pdbx_seq_one_letter_code
_entity_poly.pdbx_strand_id
1 'polypeptide(L)'
;RWRVYKPRNAAEVLPRYSSLNLSENVIGKPILDVTLEAGDLLYFPRGFIHQGEAVEDVHSLHITLSTYQKNAWIDLFEKICSPAALSQVASNSIKLREGLPLGCLEYMGKSAAALVNTNSKTKNSSSDANKLLEQRRKFKKQVVTRMVENMLTDDTIDRAMDEFARQFVRVQLPPCPSEDQISCTVLSDGERWGGNGVKGRVEIEPDTMIRLLGSLIVRVLHDGSDSSDEYRLYHSIGNSREYEGREEQFLVLDKKHLPAVHHLLHCYPSYISVEDLPLPTLEDQLTLATALWEQQLLVTEDPLNPVDDDLTTDDEHL
;
A
#
# COMPACT_ATOMS: atom_id res chain seq x y z
N ARG A 1 7.60 -22.51 28.67
CA ARG A 1 7.19 -21.39 29.54
C ARG A 1 7.53 -20.06 28.87
N TRP A 2 6.60 -19.10 28.90
CA TRP A 2 6.72 -17.78 28.29
C TRP A 2 6.53 -16.71 29.35
N ARG A 3 7.40 -15.69 29.33
CA ARG A 3 7.32 -14.50 30.18
C ARG A 3 7.20 -13.27 29.28
N VAL A 4 6.19 -12.44 29.50
CA VAL A 4 5.92 -11.21 28.73
C VAL A 4 5.91 -10.01 29.68
N TYR A 5 6.47 -8.89 29.24
CA TYR A 5 6.69 -7.68 30.06
C TYR A 5 6.15 -6.45 29.30
N LYS A 6 5.67 -5.45 30.03
CA LYS A 6 5.27 -4.16 29.43
C LYS A 6 6.50 -3.41 28.91
N PRO A 7 6.35 -2.50 27.94
CA PRO A 7 7.36 -1.48 27.66
C PRO A 7 7.83 -0.78 28.94
N ARG A 8 9.14 -0.57 29.09
CA ARG A 8 9.73 -0.06 30.36
C ARG A 8 9.45 1.42 30.58
N ASN A 9 9.26 2.16 29.49
CA ASN A 9 9.00 3.59 29.47
C ASN A 9 8.18 3.95 28.22
N ALA A 10 7.72 5.21 28.16
CA ALA A 10 6.87 5.68 27.06
C ALA A 10 7.53 5.62 25.69
N ALA A 11 8.86 5.72 25.58
CA ALA A 11 9.56 5.66 24.30
C ALA A 11 9.61 4.25 23.70
N GLU A 12 9.41 3.22 24.53
CA GLU A 12 9.35 1.81 24.11
C GLU A 12 7.93 1.35 23.80
N VAL A 13 6.93 2.21 23.96
CA VAL A 13 5.55 1.88 23.59
C VAL A 13 5.41 1.96 22.08
N LEU A 14 4.98 0.86 21.46
CA LEU A 14 4.77 0.73 20.01
C LEU A 14 6.00 1.11 19.15
N PRO A 15 7.21 0.61 19.46
CA PRO A 15 8.44 1.02 18.80
C PRO A 15 8.40 0.63 17.32
N ARG A 16 9.03 1.43 16.46
CA ARG A 16 9.13 1.13 15.02
C ARG A 16 10.19 0.08 14.68
N TYR A 17 11.12 -0.15 15.60
CA TYR A 17 12.29 -1.00 15.41
C TYR A 17 12.45 -1.97 16.57
N SER A 18 13.03 -3.14 16.29
CA SER A 18 13.37 -4.14 17.30
C SER A 18 14.39 -3.58 18.29
N SER A 19 14.33 -4.04 19.53
CA SER A 19 15.35 -3.74 20.52
C SER A 19 16.62 -4.54 20.25
N LEU A 20 17.69 -4.18 20.94
CA LEU A 20 18.81 -5.08 21.18
C LEU A 20 18.40 -6.19 22.16
N ASN A 21 19.28 -7.18 22.33
CA ASN A 21 19.15 -8.16 23.40
C ASN A 21 19.24 -7.46 24.76
N LEU A 22 18.32 -7.80 25.65
CA LEU A 22 18.20 -7.21 26.99
C LEU A 22 18.65 -8.23 28.05
N SER A 23 19.21 -7.74 29.15
CA SER A 23 19.56 -8.55 30.32
C SER A 23 18.43 -8.60 31.35
N GLU A 24 18.36 -9.68 32.13
CA GLU A 24 17.30 -9.91 33.14
C GLU A 24 17.17 -8.77 34.17
N ASN A 25 18.26 -8.09 34.50
CA ASN A 25 18.26 -6.98 35.46
C ASN A 25 17.57 -5.69 34.93
N VAL A 26 17.28 -5.59 33.63
CA VAL A 26 16.68 -4.37 33.03
C VAL A 26 15.24 -4.54 32.54
N ILE A 27 14.68 -5.76 32.55
CA ILE A 27 13.35 -6.02 31.97
C ILE A 27 12.19 -5.94 32.99
N GLY A 28 12.50 -6.00 34.30
CA GLY A 28 11.51 -5.84 35.37
C GLY A 28 10.69 -7.10 35.64
N LYS A 29 9.44 -6.92 36.10
CA LYS A 29 8.54 -8.05 36.43
C LYS A 29 7.63 -8.40 35.24
N PRO A 30 7.43 -9.69 34.93
CA PRO A 30 6.52 -10.09 33.87
C PRO A 30 5.08 -9.74 34.25
N ILE A 31 4.29 -9.41 33.24
CA ILE A 31 2.84 -9.25 33.34
C ILE A 31 2.07 -10.53 33.03
N LEU A 32 2.72 -11.45 32.33
CA LEU A 32 2.22 -12.76 31.98
C LEU A 32 3.38 -13.74 32.10
N ASP A 33 3.14 -14.82 32.82
CA ASP A 33 4.06 -15.94 32.99
C ASP A 33 3.24 -17.22 32.86
N VAL A 34 3.39 -17.93 31.75
CA VAL A 34 2.49 -19.03 31.37
C VAL A 34 3.27 -20.15 30.66
N THR A 35 2.82 -21.39 30.79
CA THR A 35 3.28 -22.49 29.95
C THR A 35 2.25 -22.70 28.85
N LEU A 36 2.68 -22.54 27.59
CA LEU A 36 1.84 -22.78 26.43
C LEU A 36 1.91 -24.26 26.04
N GLU A 37 0.78 -24.79 25.59
CA GLU A 37 0.62 -26.13 25.05
C GLU A 37 0.25 -26.08 23.56
N ALA A 38 0.24 -27.24 22.90
CA ALA A 38 -0.13 -27.33 21.49
C ALA A 38 -1.59 -26.90 21.30
N GLY A 39 -1.81 -25.91 20.45
CA GLY A 39 -3.13 -25.31 20.18
C GLY A 39 -3.34 -23.96 20.88
N ASP A 40 -2.50 -23.58 21.84
CA ASP A 40 -2.59 -22.28 22.49
C ASP A 40 -2.12 -21.13 21.57
N LEU A 41 -2.67 -19.94 21.82
CA LEU A 41 -2.29 -18.70 21.14
C LEU A 41 -1.88 -17.63 22.14
N LEU A 42 -0.72 -17.01 21.90
CA LEU A 42 -0.23 -15.87 22.66
C LEU A 42 -0.08 -14.65 21.76
N TYR A 43 -0.80 -13.58 22.07
CA TYR A 43 -0.68 -12.29 21.40
C TYR A 43 -0.05 -11.24 22.33
N PHE A 44 0.85 -10.44 21.78
CA PHE A 44 1.31 -9.20 22.41
C PHE A 44 1.66 -8.14 21.36
N PRO A 45 1.42 -6.84 21.63
CA PRO A 45 1.80 -5.77 20.72
C PRO A 45 3.33 -5.62 20.58
N ARG A 46 3.78 -4.98 19.48
CA ARG A 46 5.18 -4.54 19.36
C ARG A 46 5.59 -3.67 20.55
N GLY A 47 6.80 -3.90 21.06
CA GLY A 47 7.33 -3.23 22.26
C GLY A 47 7.18 -4.00 23.56
N PHE A 48 6.37 -5.07 23.58
CA PHE A 48 6.34 -5.97 24.72
C PHE A 48 7.56 -6.88 24.67
N ILE A 49 8.42 -6.75 25.68
CA ILE A 49 9.57 -7.62 25.86
C ILE A 49 9.04 -9.02 26.19
N HIS A 50 9.64 -10.05 25.63
CA HIS A 50 9.23 -11.43 25.87
C HIS A 50 10.43 -12.36 25.83
N GLN A 51 10.32 -13.48 26.55
CA GLN A 51 11.27 -14.58 26.50
C GLN A 51 10.53 -15.90 26.68
N GLY A 52 11.02 -16.94 25.99
CA GLY A 52 10.50 -18.28 26.03
C GLY A 52 11.60 -19.27 26.34
N GLU A 53 11.31 -20.22 27.23
CA GLU A 53 12.19 -21.36 27.54
C GLU A 53 11.39 -22.66 27.44
N ALA A 54 12.04 -23.71 26.92
CA ALA A 54 11.46 -25.05 26.96
C ALA A 54 11.39 -25.53 28.40
N VAL A 55 10.32 -26.25 28.75
CA VAL A 55 10.24 -26.93 30.05
C VAL A 55 11.19 -28.14 30.02
N GLU A 56 11.68 -28.56 31.19
CA GLU A 56 12.59 -29.71 31.30
C GLU A 56 12.04 -30.95 30.55
N ASP A 57 12.95 -31.68 29.89
CA ASP A 57 12.70 -32.92 29.15
C ASP A 57 11.70 -32.84 27.97
N VAL A 58 11.32 -31.64 27.52
CA VAL A 58 10.39 -31.46 26.39
C VAL A 58 10.91 -30.42 25.39
N HIS A 59 10.82 -30.72 24.10
CA HIS A 59 11.14 -29.75 23.04
C HIS A 59 9.97 -28.77 22.81
N SER A 60 10.25 -27.57 22.30
CA SER A 60 9.23 -26.58 21.95
C SER A 60 9.33 -26.21 20.47
N LEU A 61 8.21 -26.29 19.75
CA LEU A 61 8.05 -25.78 18.38
C LEU A 61 6.85 -24.83 18.36
N HIS A 62 7.04 -23.64 17.83
CA HIS A 62 5.97 -22.65 17.67
C HIS A 62 6.13 -21.88 16.35
N ILE A 63 5.04 -21.29 15.88
CA ILE A 63 5.02 -20.40 14.72
C ILE A 63 4.62 -19.02 15.22
N THR A 64 5.47 -18.02 14.98
CA THR A 64 5.15 -16.61 15.27
C THR A 64 4.65 -15.94 14.01
N LEU A 65 3.37 -15.57 14.00
CA LEU A 65 2.79 -14.74 12.94
C LEU A 65 3.00 -13.26 13.29
N SER A 66 3.85 -12.58 12.54
CA SER A 66 4.14 -11.15 12.72
C SER A 66 3.52 -10.32 11.59
N THR A 67 3.01 -9.14 11.93
CA THR A 67 2.41 -8.18 10.99
C THR A 67 2.57 -6.76 11.53
N TYR A 68 2.06 -5.77 10.81
CA TYR A 68 2.04 -4.35 11.22
C TYR A 68 3.42 -3.68 11.35
N GLN A 69 4.44 -4.22 10.66
CA GLN A 69 5.73 -3.55 10.51
C GLN A 69 5.58 -2.32 9.60
N LYS A 70 6.13 -1.17 10.02
CA LYS A 70 6.09 0.11 9.27
C LYS A 70 4.66 0.48 8.79
N ASN A 71 3.69 0.26 9.67
CA ASN A 71 2.28 0.57 9.45
C ASN A 71 1.71 1.45 10.59
N ALA A 72 2.27 2.64 10.75
CA ALA A 72 1.84 3.66 11.70
C ALA A 72 1.59 4.99 10.99
N TRP A 73 0.92 5.94 11.68
CA TRP A 73 0.63 7.28 11.16
C TRP A 73 1.86 8.01 10.60
N ILE A 74 3.03 7.82 11.20
CA ILE A 74 4.27 8.42 10.72
C ILE A 74 4.70 7.86 9.36
N ASP A 75 4.42 6.60 9.05
CA ASP A 75 4.73 6.00 7.74
C ASP A 75 3.86 6.63 6.64
N LEU A 76 2.60 6.97 6.95
CA LEU A 76 1.75 7.78 6.06
C LEU A 76 2.26 9.22 5.94
N PHE A 77 2.61 9.86 7.06
CA PHE A 77 3.14 11.23 7.03
C PHE A 77 4.46 11.33 6.24
N GLU A 78 5.29 10.29 6.27
CA GLU A 78 6.48 10.16 5.42
C GLU A 78 6.12 10.17 3.93
N LYS A 79 5.00 9.54 3.52
CA LYS A 79 4.49 9.60 2.13
C LYS A 79 3.94 10.98 1.77
N ILE A 80 3.15 11.59 2.65
CA ILE A 80 2.60 12.95 2.47
C ILE A 80 3.72 13.99 2.34
N CYS A 81 4.80 13.85 3.10
CA CYS A 81 5.93 14.77 3.10
C CYS A 81 7.09 14.31 2.20
N SER A 82 6.84 13.34 1.30
CA SER A 82 7.87 12.86 0.37
C SER A 82 8.30 13.96 -0.61
N PRO A 83 9.54 13.92 -1.13
CA PRO A 83 9.98 14.90 -2.12
C PRO A 83 9.08 14.99 -3.36
N ALA A 84 8.57 13.85 -3.85
CA ALA A 84 7.65 13.81 -4.97
C ALA A 84 6.32 14.50 -4.65
N ALA A 85 5.69 14.16 -3.52
CA ALA A 85 4.45 14.80 -3.07
C ALA A 85 4.63 16.31 -2.89
N LEU A 86 5.71 16.73 -2.21
CA LEU A 86 6.02 18.16 -2.02
C LEU A 86 6.24 18.90 -3.35
N SER A 87 6.89 18.26 -4.33
CA SER A 87 7.14 18.86 -5.64
C SER A 87 5.84 19.08 -6.42
N GLN A 88 4.94 18.10 -6.39
CA GLN A 88 3.63 18.19 -7.04
C GLN A 88 2.71 19.21 -6.36
N VAL A 89 2.66 19.24 -5.02
CA VAL A 89 1.87 20.27 -4.33
C VAL A 89 2.46 21.65 -4.59
N ALA A 90 3.80 21.76 -4.64
CA ALA A 90 4.47 23.00 -5.00
C ALA A 90 4.23 23.42 -6.45
N SER A 91 4.01 22.52 -7.42
CA SER A 91 3.65 22.90 -8.80
C SER A 91 2.20 23.37 -8.91
N ASN A 92 1.30 22.87 -8.05
CA ASN A 92 -0.12 23.21 -8.06
C ASN A 92 -0.51 24.42 -7.19
N SER A 93 0.30 24.79 -6.18
CA SER A 93 -0.02 25.91 -5.27
C SER A 93 0.99 27.06 -5.34
N ILE A 94 0.56 28.22 -5.87
CA ILE A 94 1.35 29.46 -5.82
C ILE A 94 1.67 29.84 -4.37
N LYS A 95 0.74 29.59 -3.43
CA LYS A 95 0.93 29.91 -2.02
C LYS A 95 2.11 29.17 -1.40
N LEU A 96 2.46 27.99 -1.90
CA LEU A 96 3.65 27.27 -1.44
C LEU A 96 4.94 27.69 -2.14
N ARG A 97 4.82 28.38 -3.30
CA ARG A 97 5.94 28.95 -4.05
C ARG A 97 6.28 30.40 -3.65
N GLU A 98 5.42 31.06 -2.89
CA GLU A 98 5.69 32.41 -2.36
C GLU A 98 6.97 32.43 -1.52
N GLY A 99 7.77 33.48 -1.67
CA GLY A 99 9.00 33.67 -0.90
C GLY A 99 8.74 33.79 0.60
N LEU A 100 9.70 33.32 1.41
CA LEU A 100 9.64 33.48 2.87
C LEU A 100 9.70 34.97 3.26
N PRO A 101 9.05 35.37 4.38
CA PRO A 101 9.18 36.72 4.91
C PRO A 101 10.65 37.13 5.11
N LEU A 102 11.00 38.33 4.65
CA LEU A 102 12.33 38.90 4.80
C LEU A 102 12.72 39.00 6.29
N GLY A 103 13.99 38.73 6.59
CA GLY A 103 14.52 38.75 7.95
C GLY A 103 14.01 37.62 8.86
N CYS A 104 13.28 36.61 8.34
CA CYS A 104 12.71 35.56 9.18
C CYS A 104 13.73 34.79 10.02
N LEU A 105 14.98 34.71 9.58
CA LEU A 105 16.07 34.07 10.32
C LEU A 105 16.42 34.77 11.64
N GLU A 106 16.09 36.06 11.79
CA GLU A 106 16.34 36.82 13.02
C GLU A 106 15.39 36.42 14.16
N TYR A 107 14.19 35.95 13.82
CA TYR A 107 13.14 35.60 14.79
C TYR A 107 12.66 34.15 14.68
N MET A 108 13.12 33.36 13.70
CA MET A 108 12.86 31.93 13.54
C MET A 108 14.13 31.09 13.75
N GLY A 109 13.97 29.81 14.10
CA GLY A 109 15.08 28.92 14.49
C GLY A 109 15.27 28.81 16.01
N LYS A 110 16.11 27.85 16.45
CA LYS A 110 16.36 27.56 17.87
C LYS A 110 17.14 28.68 18.56
N SER A 111 18.19 29.19 17.91
CA SER A 111 19.03 30.28 18.45
C SER A 111 18.25 31.58 18.63
N ALA A 112 17.50 32.00 17.60
CA ALA A 112 16.61 33.16 17.68
C ALA A 112 15.54 33.01 18.77
N ALA A 113 14.98 31.80 18.95
CA ALA A 113 14.00 31.53 20.00
C ALA A 113 14.58 31.76 21.40
N ALA A 114 15.81 31.32 21.64
CA ALA A 114 16.48 31.50 22.92
C ALA A 114 16.66 32.99 23.22
N LEU A 115 17.17 33.77 22.26
CA LEU A 115 17.40 35.22 22.40
C LEU A 115 16.11 36.01 22.64
N VAL A 116 15.05 35.70 21.89
CA VAL A 116 13.75 36.35 22.03
C VAL A 116 13.11 36.03 23.39
N ASN A 117 13.24 34.79 23.87
CA ASN A 117 12.69 34.36 25.15
C ASN A 117 13.49 34.84 26.38
N THR A 118 14.80 35.06 26.25
CA THR A 118 15.60 35.66 27.32
C THR A 118 15.29 37.14 27.48
N ASN A 119 15.13 37.86 26.37
CA ASN A 119 14.84 39.30 26.36
C ASN A 119 13.41 39.63 26.82
N SER A 120 12.47 38.67 26.75
CA SER A 120 11.11 38.86 27.29
C SER A 120 11.00 38.65 28.80
N LYS A 121 11.94 37.92 29.41
CA LYS A 121 11.93 37.61 30.86
C LYS A 121 12.62 38.66 31.73
N THR A 122 13.42 39.55 31.15
CA THR A 122 14.02 40.68 31.86
C THR A 122 12.97 41.79 32.02
N LYS A 123 12.91 42.45 33.18
CA LYS A 123 11.88 43.46 33.55
C LYS A 123 11.84 44.71 32.64
N ASN A 124 12.72 44.80 31.65
CA ASN A 124 12.70 45.80 30.59
C ASN A 124 12.29 45.13 29.27
N SER A 125 11.06 44.63 29.18
CA SER A 125 10.52 44.13 27.90
C SER A 125 10.45 45.29 26.91
N SER A 126 11.49 45.44 26.08
CA SER A 126 11.52 46.45 25.04
C SER A 126 10.40 46.19 24.04
N SER A 127 9.87 47.25 23.43
CA SER A 127 8.91 47.15 22.31
C SER A 127 9.38 46.18 21.22
N ASP A 128 10.69 46.08 21.03
CA ASP A 128 11.33 45.23 20.02
C ASP A 128 11.24 43.74 20.34
N ALA A 129 11.37 43.33 21.60
CA ALA A 129 11.21 41.93 21.99
C ALA A 129 9.78 41.43 21.76
N ASN A 130 8.78 42.28 22.10
CA ASN A 130 7.37 41.99 21.84
C ASN A 130 7.06 41.93 20.33
N LYS A 131 7.70 42.80 19.53
CA LYS A 131 7.58 42.79 18.06
C LYS A 131 8.12 41.49 17.45
N LEU A 132 9.28 41.01 17.89
CA LEU A 132 9.87 39.75 17.41
C LEU A 132 9.03 38.53 17.81
N LEU A 133 8.47 38.51 19.03
CA LEU A 133 7.53 37.47 19.47
C LEU A 133 6.29 37.41 18.58
N GLU A 134 5.73 38.59 18.26
CA GLU A 134 4.55 38.69 17.40
C GLU A 134 4.87 38.26 15.95
N GLN A 135 6.03 38.66 15.40
CA GLN A 135 6.50 38.17 14.09
C GLN A 135 6.67 36.65 14.09
N ARG A 136 7.28 36.08 15.14
CA ARG A 136 7.45 34.63 15.30
C ARG A 136 6.10 33.91 15.36
N ARG A 137 5.11 34.47 16.06
CA ARG A 137 3.74 33.93 16.14
C ARG A 137 3.06 33.96 14.78
N LYS A 138 3.13 35.09 14.07
CA LYS A 138 2.57 35.24 12.71
C LYS A 138 3.20 34.25 11.73
N PHE A 139 4.52 34.11 11.75
CA PHE A 139 5.23 33.16 10.89
C PHE A 139 4.80 31.72 11.16
N LYS A 140 4.76 31.29 12.44
CA LYS A 140 4.28 29.94 12.80
C LYS A 140 2.85 29.69 12.33
N LYS A 141 1.96 30.69 12.47
CA LYS A 141 0.59 30.60 11.96
C LYS A 141 0.60 30.43 10.43
N GLN A 142 1.40 31.21 9.70
CA GLN A 142 1.52 31.07 8.25
C GLN A 142 2.01 29.68 7.82
N VAL A 143 3.00 29.10 8.51
CA VAL A 143 3.46 27.72 8.23
C VAL A 143 2.33 26.72 8.39
N VAL A 144 1.63 26.74 9.52
CA VAL A 144 0.51 25.81 9.78
C VAL A 144 -0.63 26.01 8.78
N THR A 145 -1.03 27.26 8.54
CA THR A 145 -2.07 27.61 7.56
C THR A 145 -1.71 27.10 6.17
N ARG A 146 -0.49 27.32 5.69
CA ARG A 146 -0.07 26.82 4.37
C ARG A 146 -0.02 25.30 4.33
N MET A 147 0.46 24.65 5.40
CA MET A 147 0.47 23.19 5.48
C MET A 147 -0.96 22.62 5.41
N VAL A 148 -1.88 23.14 6.21
CA VAL A 148 -3.26 22.62 6.27
C VAL A 148 -4.06 22.96 5.00
N GLU A 149 -4.01 24.21 4.55
CA GLU A 149 -4.88 24.69 3.47
C GLU A 149 -4.33 24.40 2.07
N ASN A 150 -3.02 24.18 1.93
CA ASN A 150 -2.39 24.04 0.60
C ASN A 150 -1.62 22.74 0.42
N MET A 151 -1.14 22.09 1.49
CA MET A 151 -0.38 20.83 1.40
C MET A 151 -1.22 19.60 1.76
N LEU A 152 -2.06 19.68 2.79
CA LEU A 152 -2.90 18.56 3.25
C LEU A 152 -4.26 18.54 2.55
N THR A 153 -4.25 18.56 1.22
CA THR A 153 -5.47 18.38 0.41
C THR A 153 -5.90 16.92 0.36
N ASP A 154 -7.18 16.65 0.10
CA ASP A 154 -7.71 15.29 -0.08
C ASP A 154 -6.89 14.52 -1.12
N ASP A 155 -6.66 15.13 -2.29
CA ASP A 155 -5.82 14.56 -3.35
C ASP A 155 -4.37 14.22 -2.90
N THR A 156 -3.75 15.04 -2.03
CA THR A 156 -2.40 14.73 -1.52
C THR A 156 -2.44 13.56 -0.54
N ILE A 157 -3.49 13.49 0.29
CA ILE A 157 -3.68 12.40 1.25
C ILE A 157 -3.98 11.10 0.51
N ASP A 158 -4.85 11.12 -0.49
CA ASP A 158 -5.22 9.96 -1.30
C ASP A 158 -4.01 9.42 -2.07
N ARG A 159 -3.25 10.29 -2.75
CA ARG A 159 -2.01 9.88 -3.43
C ARG A 159 -0.97 9.31 -2.46
N ALA A 160 -0.83 9.90 -1.28
CA ALA A 160 0.06 9.36 -0.25
C ALA A 160 -0.42 8.00 0.27
N MET A 161 -1.73 7.80 0.39
CA MET A 161 -2.34 6.52 0.75
C MET A 161 -2.17 5.46 -0.34
N ASP A 162 -2.22 5.84 -1.62
CA ASP A 162 -1.91 4.95 -2.75
C ASP A 162 -0.46 4.48 -2.71
N GLU A 163 0.47 5.41 -2.51
CA GLU A 163 1.89 5.12 -2.33
C GLU A 163 2.17 4.29 -1.07
N PHE A 164 1.39 4.49 -0.02
CA PHE A 164 1.42 3.67 1.19
C PHE A 164 0.79 2.29 0.97
N ALA A 165 -0.20 2.18 0.08
CA ALA A 165 -0.83 0.90 -0.25
C ALA A 165 0.07 0.05 -1.16
N ARG A 166 0.79 0.68 -2.08
CA ARG A 166 1.72 0.03 -3.03
C ARG A 166 2.76 -0.85 -2.34
N GLN A 167 3.30 -0.43 -1.20
CA GLN A 167 4.26 -1.25 -0.45
C GLN A 167 3.66 -2.58 0.03
N PHE A 168 2.35 -2.65 0.31
CA PHE A 168 1.72 -3.91 0.70
C PHE A 168 1.55 -4.81 -0.51
N VAL A 169 1.07 -4.29 -1.64
CA VAL A 169 0.94 -5.07 -2.89
C VAL A 169 2.29 -5.64 -3.31
N ARG A 170 3.37 -4.85 -3.19
CA ARG A 170 4.74 -5.28 -3.51
C ARG A 170 5.21 -6.49 -2.70
N VAL A 171 4.93 -6.53 -1.39
CA VAL A 171 5.50 -7.54 -0.47
C VAL A 171 4.52 -8.62 -0.05
N GLN A 172 3.27 -8.56 -0.52
CA GLN A 172 2.26 -9.57 -0.26
C GLN A 172 2.70 -10.91 -0.89
N LEU A 173 2.38 -12.01 -0.23
CA LEU A 173 2.43 -13.32 -0.88
C LEU A 173 1.48 -13.33 -2.10
N PRO A 174 1.83 -14.06 -3.18
CA PRO A 174 0.91 -14.23 -4.28
C PRO A 174 -0.40 -14.88 -3.79
N PRO A 175 -1.55 -14.55 -4.41
CA PRO A 175 -2.83 -15.14 -4.06
C PRO A 175 -2.77 -16.67 -4.22
N CYS A 176 -3.53 -17.35 -3.37
CA CYS A 176 -3.68 -18.80 -3.37
C CYS A 176 -5.15 -19.14 -3.67
N PRO A 177 -5.60 -19.03 -4.94
CA PRO A 177 -6.98 -19.33 -5.32
C PRO A 177 -7.34 -20.79 -5.06
N SER A 178 -8.62 -21.06 -4.81
CA SER A 178 -9.13 -22.44 -4.72
C SER A 178 -9.10 -23.12 -6.08
N GLU A 179 -9.20 -24.45 -6.11
CA GLU A 179 -9.28 -25.22 -7.37
C GLU A 179 -10.46 -24.73 -8.25
N ASP A 180 -11.63 -24.48 -7.65
CA ASP A 180 -12.79 -23.93 -8.36
C ASP A 180 -12.53 -22.53 -8.95
N GLN A 181 -11.73 -21.70 -8.28
CA GLN A 181 -11.35 -20.40 -8.84
C GLN A 181 -10.34 -20.57 -9.96
N ILE A 182 -9.38 -21.49 -9.81
CA ILE A 182 -8.37 -21.79 -10.83
C ILE A 182 -9.03 -22.29 -12.11
N SER A 183 -10.11 -23.07 -12.03
CA SER A 183 -10.87 -23.53 -13.20
C SER A 183 -11.59 -22.42 -13.97
N CYS A 184 -11.79 -21.25 -13.38
CA CYS A 184 -12.40 -20.09 -14.03
C CYS A 184 -11.38 -18.96 -14.25
N THR A 185 -10.10 -19.32 -14.45
CA THR A 185 -9.01 -18.37 -14.73
C THR A 185 -8.19 -18.84 -15.93
N VAL A 186 -7.38 -17.94 -16.47
CA VAL A 186 -6.43 -18.23 -17.55
C VAL A 186 -5.47 -19.39 -17.26
N LEU A 187 -5.29 -19.80 -15.99
CA LEU A 187 -4.44 -20.95 -15.68
C LEU A 187 -5.01 -22.29 -16.17
N SER A 188 -6.33 -22.45 -16.18
CA SER A 188 -6.98 -23.67 -16.67
C SER A 188 -7.51 -23.51 -18.09
N ASP A 189 -8.09 -22.34 -18.36
CA ASP A 189 -8.80 -22.03 -19.60
C ASP A 189 -7.90 -21.32 -20.63
N GLY A 190 -6.65 -21.03 -20.29
CA GLY A 190 -5.71 -20.39 -21.20
C GLY A 190 -5.08 -21.35 -22.22
N GLU A 191 -4.48 -20.73 -23.24
CA GLU A 191 -3.78 -21.42 -24.30
C GLU A 191 -2.58 -22.23 -23.77
N ARG A 192 -2.49 -23.49 -24.22
CA ARG A 192 -1.38 -24.38 -23.88
C ARG A 192 -0.90 -25.17 -25.09
N TRP A 193 0.39 -25.50 -25.09
CA TRP A 193 0.97 -26.36 -26.12
C TRP A 193 0.56 -27.82 -25.90
N GLY A 194 -0.21 -28.36 -26.85
CA GLY A 194 -0.75 -29.71 -26.84
C GLY A 194 0.04 -30.72 -27.67
N GLY A 195 1.35 -30.54 -27.86
CA GLY A 195 2.22 -31.44 -28.61
C GLY A 195 2.07 -31.37 -30.14
N ASN A 196 0.85 -31.18 -30.64
CA ASN A 196 0.50 -31.04 -32.06
C ASN A 196 -0.08 -29.67 -32.45
N GLY A 197 -0.15 -28.73 -31.49
CA GLY A 197 -0.70 -27.39 -31.72
C GLY A 197 -1.05 -26.69 -30.40
N VAL A 198 -1.53 -25.46 -30.50
CA VAL A 198 -2.13 -24.72 -29.37
C VAL A 198 -3.51 -25.31 -29.09
N LYS A 199 -3.85 -25.49 -27.82
CA LYS A 199 -5.17 -25.97 -27.36
C LYS A 199 -5.69 -25.03 -26.27
N GLY A 200 -7.00 -25.05 -26.05
CA GLY A 200 -7.62 -24.24 -24.99
C GLY A 200 -7.63 -22.75 -25.34
N ARG A 201 -7.84 -22.43 -26.62
CA ARG A 201 -8.08 -21.05 -27.04
C ARG A 201 -9.49 -20.68 -26.62
N VAL A 202 -9.61 -19.73 -25.71
CA VAL A 202 -10.90 -19.21 -25.24
C VAL A 202 -11.00 -17.74 -25.62
N GLU A 203 -12.22 -17.27 -25.85
CA GLU A 203 -12.48 -15.86 -26.14
C GLU A 203 -13.39 -15.29 -25.05
N ILE A 204 -13.08 -14.08 -24.61
CA ILE A 204 -13.96 -13.32 -23.73
C ILE A 204 -15.03 -12.67 -24.61
N GLU A 205 -16.28 -12.97 -24.31
CA GLU A 205 -17.44 -12.43 -25.02
C GLU A 205 -18.07 -11.24 -24.26
N PRO A 206 -18.86 -10.38 -24.92
CA PRO A 206 -19.50 -9.22 -24.28
C PRO A 206 -20.34 -9.57 -23.05
N ASP A 207 -21.05 -10.69 -23.06
CA ASP A 207 -21.91 -11.18 -21.97
C ASP A 207 -21.15 -12.01 -20.94
N THR A 208 -19.84 -12.25 -21.12
CA THR A 208 -19.03 -13.00 -20.16
C THR A 208 -19.03 -12.30 -18.81
N MET A 209 -19.45 -13.02 -17.77
CA MET A 209 -19.52 -12.51 -16.40
C MET A 209 -18.13 -12.60 -15.75
N ILE A 210 -17.56 -11.46 -15.38
CA ILE A 210 -16.21 -11.32 -14.82
C ILE A 210 -16.22 -10.63 -13.45
N ARG A 211 -15.19 -10.94 -12.64
CA ARG A 211 -14.83 -10.17 -11.45
C ARG A 211 -13.33 -10.23 -11.22
N LEU A 212 -12.80 -9.35 -10.36
CA LEU A 212 -11.41 -9.46 -9.91
C LEU A 212 -11.17 -10.76 -9.13
N LEU A 213 -9.98 -11.34 -9.30
CA LEU A 213 -9.50 -12.46 -8.48
C LEU A 213 -9.46 -12.08 -7.00
N GLY A 214 -9.07 -10.84 -6.70
CA GLY A 214 -9.18 -10.26 -5.36
C GLY A 214 -9.04 -8.73 -5.40
N SER A 215 -9.82 -8.02 -4.58
CA SER A 215 -9.75 -6.56 -4.52
C SER A 215 -8.51 -6.03 -3.78
N LEU A 216 -7.92 -6.83 -2.89
CA LEU A 216 -6.74 -6.44 -2.09
C LEU A 216 -5.41 -6.76 -2.76
N ILE A 217 -5.41 -7.50 -3.87
CA ILE A 217 -4.19 -7.89 -4.58
C ILE A 217 -3.77 -6.89 -5.65
N VAL A 218 -4.52 -5.80 -5.82
CA VAL A 218 -4.24 -4.76 -6.82
C VAL A 218 -4.25 -3.35 -6.23
N ARG A 219 -3.50 -2.43 -6.85
CA ARG A 219 -3.58 -1.00 -6.57
C ARG A 219 -3.31 -0.18 -7.82
N VAL A 220 -4.19 0.77 -8.13
CA VAL A 220 -3.99 1.75 -9.19
C VAL A 220 -3.17 2.91 -8.63
N LEU A 221 -2.13 3.32 -9.37
CA LEU A 221 -1.37 4.53 -9.11
C LEU A 221 -1.21 5.33 -10.40
N HIS A 222 -1.18 6.64 -10.27
CA HIS A 222 -0.72 7.54 -11.32
C HIS A 222 0.80 7.69 -11.19
N ASP A 223 1.55 7.09 -12.11
CA ASP A 223 3.01 7.11 -12.14
C ASP A 223 3.51 8.13 -13.18
N GLY A 224 3.00 9.35 -13.05
CA GLY A 224 3.34 10.45 -13.94
C GLY A 224 4.47 11.33 -13.40
N SER A 225 5.53 11.46 -14.20
CA SER A 225 6.37 12.67 -14.14
C SER A 225 5.61 13.85 -14.76
N ASP A 226 6.12 15.08 -14.62
CA ASP A 226 5.53 16.30 -15.24
C ASP A 226 5.27 16.19 -16.77
N SER A 227 5.74 15.13 -17.44
CA SER A 227 5.64 14.91 -18.89
C SER A 227 4.83 13.69 -19.36
N SER A 228 4.31 12.81 -18.49
CA SER A 228 3.53 11.62 -18.91
C SER A 228 2.40 11.28 -17.94
N ASP A 229 1.15 11.25 -18.40
CA ASP A 229 -0.04 10.83 -17.62
C ASP A 229 -0.19 9.30 -17.75
N GLU A 230 0.72 8.52 -17.10
CA GLU A 230 0.72 7.05 -17.12
C GLU A 230 0.08 6.49 -15.84
N TYR A 231 -0.86 5.56 -15.97
CA TYR A 231 -1.45 4.85 -14.84
C TYR A 231 -0.96 3.41 -14.80
N ARG A 232 -0.71 2.90 -13.60
CA ARG A 232 -0.22 1.54 -13.38
C ARG A 232 -1.14 0.82 -12.40
N LEU A 233 -1.60 -0.37 -12.78
CA LEU A 233 -2.28 -1.31 -11.91
C LEU A 233 -1.25 -2.28 -11.35
N TYR A 234 -0.69 -1.95 -10.20
CA TYR A 234 0.20 -2.84 -9.45
C TYR A 234 -0.58 -4.04 -8.96
N HIS A 235 0.03 -5.22 -8.95
CA HIS A 235 -0.61 -6.43 -8.45
C HIS A 235 0.36 -7.41 -7.77
N SER A 236 -0.15 -8.28 -6.90
CA SER A 236 0.64 -9.27 -6.18
C SER A 236 0.65 -10.67 -6.80
N ILE A 237 -0.05 -10.89 -7.92
CA ILE A 237 -0.10 -12.20 -8.61
C ILE A 237 1.28 -12.73 -8.95
N GLY A 238 2.14 -11.88 -9.51
CA GLY A 238 3.48 -12.28 -9.93
C GLY A 238 4.52 -12.28 -8.81
N ASN A 239 4.12 -12.00 -7.55
CA ASN A 239 5.06 -11.92 -6.43
C ASN A 239 5.71 -13.28 -6.11
N SER A 240 6.93 -13.23 -5.58
CA SER A 240 7.58 -14.41 -5.03
C SER A 240 7.00 -14.78 -3.66
N ARG A 241 7.10 -16.05 -3.29
CA ARG A 241 6.90 -16.49 -1.89
C ARG A 241 8.08 -16.12 -1.00
N GLU A 242 9.20 -15.73 -1.60
CA GLU A 242 10.34 -15.12 -0.90
C GLU A 242 10.13 -13.60 -0.80
N TYR A 243 10.38 -13.03 0.39
CA TYR A 243 10.20 -11.61 0.66
C TYR A 243 11.04 -10.76 -0.31
N GLU A 244 10.37 -9.90 -1.08
CA GLU A 244 10.98 -9.07 -2.13
C GLU A 244 11.82 -9.87 -3.16
N GLY A 245 11.48 -11.13 -3.40
CA GLY A 245 12.21 -12.00 -4.33
C GLY A 245 12.02 -11.66 -5.82
N ARG A 246 11.11 -10.74 -6.15
CA ARG A 246 10.87 -10.24 -7.51
C ARG A 246 10.62 -8.73 -7.48
N GLU A 247 10.89 -8.08 -8.61
CA GLU A 247 10.53 -6.68 -8.82
C GLU A 247 9.00 -6.50 -8.87
N GLU A 248 8.55 -5.27 -8.66
CA GLU A 248 7.13 -4.91 -8.69
C GLU A 248 6.51 -5.22 -10.06
N GLN A 249 5.34 -5.86 -10.04
CA GLN A 249 4.58 -6.21 -11.24
C GLN A 249 3.39 -5.25 -11.39
N PHE A 250 3.15 -4.80 -12.61
CA PHE A 250 2.05 -3.91 -12.93
C PHE A 250 1.59 -4.04 -14.38
N LEU A 251 0.33 -3.69 -14.62
CA LEU A 251 -0.23 -3.46 -15.95
C LEU A 251 -0.31 -1.95 -16.21
N VAL A 252 0.15 -1.49 -17.38
CA VAL A 252 -0.01 -0.09 -17.80
C VAL A 252 -1.44 0.14 -18.26
N LEU A 253 -2.05 1.21 -17.76
CA LEU A 253 -3.42 1.60 -18.07
C LEU A 253 -3.44 2.98 -18.71
N ASP A 254 -4.22 3.10 -19.77
CA ASP A 254 -4.69 4.40 -20.24
C ASP A 254 -5.70 4.99 -19.25
N LYS A 255 -5.75 6.32 -19.17
CA LYS A 255 -6.73 7.06 -18.37
C LYS A 255 -8.17 6.64 -18.65
N LYS A 256 -8.47 6.26 -19.89
CA LYS A 256 -9.81 5.78 -20.30
C LYS A 256 -10.22 4.48 -19.60
N HIS A 257 -9.27 3.63 -19.17
CA HIS A 257 -9.55 2.36 -18.51
C HIS A 257 -9.89 2.48 -17.01
N LEU A 258 -9.56 3.62 -16.38
CA LEU A 258 -9.73 3.81 -14.94
C LEU A 258 -11.16 3.61 -14.43
N PRO A 259 -12.22 4.14 -15.10
CA PRO A 259 -13.59 3.95 -14.63
C PRO A 259 -13.97 2.46 -14.51
N ALA A 260 -13.53 1.63 -15.46
CA ALA A 260 -13.80 0.20 -15.44
C ALA A 260 -13.06 -0.54 -14.32
N VAL A 261 -11.78 -0.23 -14.10
CA VAL A 261 -11.01 -0.82 -13.00
C VAL A 261 -11.58 -0.41 -11.63
N HIS A 262 -11.98 0.86 -11.46
CA HIS A 262 -12.65 1.31 -10.25
C HIS A 262 -14.01 0.64 -10.04
N HIS A 263 -14.76 0.43 -11.13
CA HIS A 263 -16.05 -0.27 -11.07
C HIS A 263 -15.88 -1.74 -10.65
N LEU A 264 -14.91 -2.45 -11.23
CA LEU A 264 -14.55 -3.82 -10.83
C LEU A 264 -14.14 -3.91 -9.35
N LEU A 265 -13.36 -2.94 -8.85
CA LEU A 265 -12.99 -2.85 -7.44
C LEU A 265 -14.19 -2.60 -6.52
N HIS A 266 -15.13 -1.77 -6.96
CA HIS A 266 -16.33 -1.43 -6.21
C HIS A 266 -17.34 -2.58 -6.16
N CYS A 267 -17.49 -3.31 -7.27
CA CYS A 267 -18.45 -4.40 -7.40
C CYS A 267 -17.97 -5.71 -6.76
N TYR A 268 -16.66 -5.90 -6.57
CA TYR A 268 -16.11 -7.10 -5.94
C TYR A 268 -16.78 -7.41 -4.58
N PRO A 269 -17.23 -8.65 -4.32
CA PRO A 269 -16.95 -9.87 -5.09
C PRO A 269 -18.01 -10.23 -6.16
N SER A 270 -18.94 -9.34 -6.47
CA SER A 270 -19.99 -9.59 -7.47
C SER A 270 -19.42 -9.64 -8.88
N TYR A 271 -20.03 -10.47 -9.72
CA TYR A 271 -19.76 -10.53 -11.16
C TYR A 271 -20.51 -9.41 -11.90
N ILE A 272 -19.92 -8.95 -13.00
CA ILE A 272 -20.51 -8.03 -13.97
C ILE A 272 -20.22 -8.55 -15.38
N SER A 273 -21.07 -8.26 -16.37
CA SER A 273 -20.76 -8.58 -17.77
C SER A 273 -19.66 -7.65 -18.29
N VAL A 274 -18.94 -8.09 -19.32
CA VAL A 274 -17.92 -7.24 -19.97
C VAL A 274 -18.55 -6.04 -20.65
N GLU A 275 -19.72 -6.19 -21.26
CA GLU A 275 -20.46 -5.11 -21.93
C GLU A 275 -20.99 -4.02 -20.96
N ASP A 276 -21.09 -4.34 -19.67
CA ASP A 276 -21.48 -3.39 -18.61
C ASP A 276 -20.28 -2.61 -18.03
N LEU A 277 -19.04 -2.91 -18.44
CA LEU A 277 -17.88 -2.14 -18.00
C LEU A 277 -18.03 -0.68 -18.46
N PRO A 278 -17.83 0.33 -17.58
CA PRO A 278 -18.06 1.74 -17.92
C PRO A 278 -16.94 2.32 -18.81
N LEU A 279 -16.88 1.87 -20.06
CA LEU A 279 -15.98 2.32 -21.11
C LEU A 279 -16.76 2.76 -22.36
N PRO A 280 -16.15 3.59 -23.24
CA PRO A 280 -16.88 4.19 -24.36
C PRO A 280 -17.32 3.21 -25.46
N THR A 281 -16.56 2.12 -25.67
CA THR A 281 -16.80 1.17 -26.76
C THR A 281 -16.65 -0.28 -26.28
N LEU A 282 -17.34 -1.20 -26.95
CA LEU A 282 -17.20 -2.63 -26.70
C LEU A 282 -15.77 -3.13 -26.96
N GLU A 283 -15.07 -2.53 -27.93
CA GLU A 283 -13.66 -2.81 -28.19
C GLU A 283 -12.78 -2.46 -26.98
N ASP A 284 -13.01 -1.32 -26.32
CA ASP A 284 -12.28 -0.93 -25.11
C ASP A 284 -12.61 -1.87 -23.94
N GLN A 285 -13.86 -2.30 -23.81
CA GLN A 285 -14.32 -3.26 -22.79
C GLN A 285 -13.63 -4.61 -22.94
N LEU A 286 -13.68 -5.20 -24.13
CA LEU A 286 -13.04 -6.48 -24.45
C LEU A 286 -11.52 -6.38 -24.31
N THR A 287 -10.90 -5.30 -24.80
CA THR A 287 -9.44 -5.11 -24.69
C THR A 287 -8.99 -5.10 -23.24
N LEU A 288 -9.67 -4.36 -22.36
CA LEU A 288 -9.33 -4.32 -20.93
C LEU A 288 -9.59 -5.67 -20.26
N ALA A 289 -10.75 -6.30 -20.52
CA ALA A 289 -11.10 -7.58 -19.92
C ALA A 289 -10.07 -8.67 -20.29
N THR A 290 -9.70 -8.76 -21.57
CA THR A 290 -8.68 -9.69 -22.05
C THR A 290 -7.32 -9.42 -21.41
N ALA A 291 -6.87 -8.16 -21.36
CA ALA A 291 -5.59 -7.83 -20.73
C ALA A 291 -5.55 -8.21 -19.24
N LEU A 292 -6.64 -7.98 -18.50
CA LEU A 292 -6.73 -8.37 -17.09
C LEU A 292 -6.81 -9.91 -16.93
N TRP A 293 -7.52 -10.60 -17.80
CA TRP A 293 -7.61 -12.06 -17.83
C TRP A 293 -6.26 -12.73 -18.08
N GLU A 294 -5.52 -12.27 -19.10
CA GLU A 294 -4.18 -12.78 -19.43
C GLU A 294 -3.19 -12.60 -18.29
N GLN A 295 -3.34 -11.52 -17.50
CA GLN A 295 -2.54 -11.27 -16.29
C GLN A 295 -3.08 -12.00 -15.05
N GLN A 296 -4.07 -12.89 -15.22
CA GLN A 296 -4.72 -13.67 -14.15
C GLN A 296 -5.45 -12.80 -13.10
N LEU A 297 -5.76 -11.54 -13.43
CA LEU A 297 -6.41 -10.59 -12.52
C LEU A 297 -7.93 -10.79 -12.45
N LEU A 298 -8.51 -11.53 -13.38
CA LEU A 298 -9.93 -11.85 -13.44
C LEU A 298 -10.24 -13.32 -13.16
N VAL A 299 -11.48 -13.54 -12.75
CA VAL A 299 -12.14 -14.85 -12.66
C VAL A 299 -13.48 -14.72 -13.37
N THR A 300 -13.82 -15.68 -14.22
CA THR A 300 -15.14 -15.78 -14.86
C THR A 300 -16.15 -16.47 -13.95
N GLU A 301 -17.44 -16.29 -14.20
CA GLU A 301 -18.49 -16.97 -13.41
C GLU A 301 -18.44 -18.48 -13.64
N ASP A 302 -18.35 -18.87 -14.90
CA ASP A 302 -18.18 -20.25 -15.35
C ASP A 302 -16.86 -20.41 -16.14
N PRO A 303 -16.29 -21.63 -16.22
CA PRO A 303 -15.16 -21.91 -17.10
C PRO A 303 -15.47 -21.57 -18.56
N LEU A 304 -14.51 -20.99 -19.25
CA LEU A 304 -14.68 -20.65 -20.66
C LEU A 304 -14.48 -21.90 -21.54
N ASN A 305 -15.39 -22.09 -22.50
CA ASN A 305 -15.30 -23.20 -23.43
C ASN A 305 -14.25 -22.89 -24.51
N PRO A 306 -13.36 -23.85 -24.85
CA PRO A 306 -12.44 -23.68 -25.97
C PRO A 306 -13.20 -23.46 -27.27
N VAL A 307 -12.73 -22.51 -28.08
CA VAL A 307 -13.13 -22.39 -29.48
C VAL A 307 -12.50 -23.57 -30.22
N ASP A 308 -13.33 -24.48 -30.74
CA ASP A 308 -12.86 -25.60 -31.55
C ASP A 308 -12.26 -25.06 -32.87
N ASP A 309 -10.94 -25.24 -33.06
CA ASP A 309 -10.28 -25.06 -34.36
C ASP A 309 -10.60 -26.27 -35.29
N ASP A 310 -11.87 -26.63 -35.46
CA ASP A 310 -12.29 -27.57 -36.51
C ASP A 310 -12.54 -26.78 -37.80
N LEU A 311 -11.46 -26.32 -38.42
CA LEU A 311 -11.45 -25.89 -39.82
C LEU A 311 -10.67 -26.89 -40.67
N THR A 312 -11.42 -27.88 -41.16
CA THR A 312 -11.36 -28.43 -42.52
C THR A 312 -10.00 -28.96 -43.00
N THR A 313 -9.72 -30.24 -42.72
CA THR A 313 -9.16 -31.08 -43.78
C THR A 313 -10.31 -31.53 -44.68
N ASP A 314 -10.55 -30.77 -45.75
CA ASP A 314 -11.27 -31.29 -46.91
C ASP A 314 -10.43 -32.45 -47.48
N ASP A 315 -10.70 -33.66 -47.01
CA ASP A 315 -10.44 -34.87 -47.78
C ASP A 315 -11.41 -34.87 -48.97
N GLU A 316 -11.08 -34.11 -50.02
CA GLU A 316 -11.58 -34.39 -51.37
C GLU A 316 -10.93 -35.68 -51.87
N HIS A 317 -11.48 -36.80 -51.40
CA HIS A 317 -11.51 -38.02 -52.19
C HIS A 317 -12.62 -37.89 -53.23
N LEU A 318 -12.24 -37.62 -54.48
CA LEU A 318 -12.76 -38.25 -55.71
C LEU A 318 -11.93 -37.87 -56.95
#